data_AF-A0A7S2QCW2-F1
#
_entry.id   AF-A0A7S2QCW2-F1
#
_cell.length_a   1.000
_cell.length_b   1.000
_cell.length_c   1.000
_cell.angle_alpha   90.00
_cell.angle_beta   90.00
_cell.angle_gamma   90.00
#
_symmetry.space_group_name_H-M   'P 1'
#
loop_
_entity.id
_entity.type
_entity.pdbx_description
1 polymer ?
#
loop_
_entity_poly.entity_id
_entity_poly.type
_entity_poly.pdbx_seq_one_letter_code
_entity_poly.pdbx_strand_id
1 'polypeptide(L)'
;MTYPAQLQRMLGEHYIVTNLGACAAAMQQHADTPYWKRLQWQAAQKIRADIVVVMLGTNDARPPNWHAVTGPSQYEADCKAMVGALSGSGKSPAIHFVVPPPFYGHSRPQDHRIAAVNYAVKSVVNELLPALVPRIAKDLALA
;
A
#
# COMPACT_ATOMS: atom_id res chain seq x y z
N MET A 1 -16.94 7.73 8.10
CA MET A 1 -16.04 6.99 9.02
C MET A 1 -15.04 6.19 8.20
N THR A 2 -13.78 6.10 8.62
CA THR A 2 -12.71 5.36 7.90
C THR A 2 -12.74 3.86 8.21
N TYR A 3 -12.10 3.04 7.36
CA TYR A 3 -12.00 1.59 7.64
C TYR A 3 -11.30 1.28 8.97
N PRO A 4 -10.21 1.97 9.39
CA PRO A 4 -9.58 1.67 10.69
C PRO A 4 -10.50 1.98 11.88
N ALA A 5 -11.36 3.00 11.76
CA ALA A 5 -12.37 3.29 12.78
C ALA A 5 -13.48 2.23 12.84
N GLN A 6 -13.81 1.60 11.71
CA GLN A 6 -14.69 0.42 11.69
C GLN A 6 -14.01 -0.78 12.33
N LEU A 7 -12.74 -1.02 11.99
CA LEU A 7 -11.94 -2.10 12.54
C LEU A 7 -11.84 -1.99 14.06
N GLN A 8 -11.60 -0.78 14.61
CA GLN A 8 -11.62 -0.54 16.06
C GLN A 8 -12.95 -0.97 16.70
N ARG A 9 -14.08 -0.62 16.08
CA ARG A 9 -15.41 -0.99 16.59
C ARG A 9 -15.64 -2.49 16.57
N MET A 10 -15.15 -3.18 15.55
CA MET A 10 -15.30 -4.64 15.41
C MET A 10 -14.40 -5.41 16.37
N LEU A 11 -13.18 -4.92 16.62
CA LEU A 11 -12.21 -5.56 17.51
C LEU A 11 -12.47 -5.28 19.00
N GLY A 12 -13.19 -4.21 19.31
CA GLY A 12 -13.54 -3.84 20.69
C GLY A 12 -12.32 -3.44 21.52
N GLU A 13 -12.41 -3.63 22.84
CA GLU A 13 -11.44 -3.11 23.82
C GLU A 13 -10.13 -3.91 23.88
N HIS A 14 -10.08 -5.10 23.27
CA HIS A 14 -8.87 -5.93 23.24
C HIS A 14 -7.80 -5.41 22.29
N TYR A 15 -8.14 -4.44 21.43
CA TYR A 15 -7.23 -3.87 20.44
C TYR A 15 -7.26 -2.35 20.48
N ILE A 16 -6.12 -1.74 20.20
CA ILE A 16 -5.99 -0.31 19.92
C ILE A 16 -5.58 -0.15 18.46
N VAL A 17 -6.48 0.38 17.65
CA VAL A 17 -6.27 0.60 16.22
C VAL A 17 -5.84 2.04 15.98
N THR A 18 -4.61 2.22 15.51
CA THR A 18 -4.07 3.54 15.13
C THR A 18 -4.13 3.72 13.62
N ASN A 19 -4.86 4.74 13.16
CA ASN A 19 -4.90 5.07 11.73
C ASN A 19 -3.70 5.92 11.31
N LEU A 20 -2.79 5.32 10.55
CA LEU A 20 -1.64 6.00 9.93
C LEU A 20 -1.79 6.14 8.41
N GLY A 21 -3.03 6.18 7.90
CA GLY A 21 -3.29 6.42 6.48
C GLY A 21 -2.87 7.83 6.05
N ALA A 22 -2.22 7.93 4.90
CA ALA A 22 -1.87 9.19 4.25
C ALA A 22 -2.47 9.25 2.84
N CYS A 23 -3.22 10.31 2.55
CA CYS A 23 -3.84 10.49 1.23
C CYS A 23 -2.79 10.52 0.12
N ALA A 24 -3.14 9.93 -1.03
CA ALA A 24 -2.29 9.83 -2.22
C ALA A 24 -0.94 9.11 -2.02
N ALA A 25 -0.69 8.46 -0.87
CA ALA A 25 0.59 7.82 -0.61
C ALA A 25 0.83 6.57 -1.47
N ALA A 26 2.06 6.40 -1.95
CA ALA A 26 2.55 5.25 -2.71
C ALA A 26 3.57 4.43 -1.89
N MET A 27 3.70 3.14 -2.21
CA MET A 27 4.72 2.24 -1.64
C MET A 27 6.10 2.55 -2.21
N GLN A 28 6.21 2.90 -3.50
CA GLN A 28 7.50 3.15 -4.12
C GLN A 28 8.14 4.44 -3.61
N GLN A 29 9.43 4.40 -3.27
CA GLN A 29 10.17 5.53 -2.72
C GLN A 29 10.37 6.68 -3.73
N HIS A 30 10.44 6.34 -5.03
CA HIS A 30 10.60 7.31 -6.12
C HIS A 30 9.30 7.93 -6.61
N ALA A 31 8.15 7.47 -6.13
CA ALA A 31 6.86 8.01 -6.52
C ALA A 31 6.73 9.50 -6.15
N ASP A 32 5.82 10.23 -6.81
CA ASP A 32 5.53 11.64 -6.55
C ASP A 32 5.18 11.90 -5.07
N THR A 33 4.48 10.95 -4.45
CA THR A 33 3.95 11.04 -3.08
C THR A 33 4.28 9.78 -2.28
N PRO A 34 5.55 9.52 -1.95
CA PRO A 34 5.97 8.29 -1.31
C PRO A 34 5.55 8.29 0.17
N TYR A 35 5.02 7.17 0.68
CA TYR A 35 4.61 7.06 2.08
C TYR A 35 5.79 7.30 3.04
N TRP A 36 6.99 6.91 2.63
CA TRP A 36 8.28 7.09 3.31
C TRP A 36 8.61 8.51 3.76
N LYS A 37 8.07 9.53 3.06
CA LYS A 37 8.31 10.94 3.39
C LYS A 37 7.20 11.56 4.25
N ARG A 38 6.23 10.75 4.69
CA ARG A 38 5.06 11.21 5.45
C ARG A 38 5.31 11.14 6.96
N LEU A 39 4.67 12.03 7.72
CA LEU A 39 4.69 11.99 9.19
C LEU A 39 4.13 10.67 9.73
N GLN A 40 3.17 10.07 9.00
CA GLN A 40 2.58 8.79 9.31
C GLN A 40 3.61 7.64 9.26
N TRP A 41 4.57 7.68 8.32
CA TRP A 41 5.67 6.72 8.29
C TRP A 41 6.64 6.91 9.46
N GLN A 42 6.91 8.17 9.84
CA GLN A 42 7.71 8.44 11.04
C GLN A 42 7.02 7.94 12.31
N ALA A 43 5.70 8.07 12.40
CA ALA A 43 4.92 7.52 13.51
C ALA A 43 4.89 5.99 13.49
N ALA A 44 4.74 5.37 12.30
CA ALA A 44 4.71 3.92 12.13
C ALA A 44 6.01 3.24 12.58
N GLN A 45 7.16 3.90 12.41
CA GLN A 45 8.45 3.38 12.87
C GLN A 45 8.65 3.52 14.40
N LYS A 46 7.93 4.44 15.05
CA LYS A 46 8.07 4.72 16.48
C LYS A 46 7.04 4.00 17.34
N ILE A 47 5.89 3.67 16.76
CA ILE A 47 4.83 2.96 17.49
C ILE A 47 5.24 1.50 17.71
N ARG A 48 5.07 1.01 18.93
CA ARG A 48 5.37 -0.39 19.30
C ARG A 48 4.18 -1.30 18.99
N ALA A 49 3.73 -1.29 17.73
CA ALA A 49 2.59 -2.08 17.28
C ALA A 49 2.86 -3.58 17.37
N ASP A 50 1.82 -4.37 17.66
CA ASP A 50 1.87 -5.84 17.61
C ASP A 50 1.44 -6.37 16.23
N ILE A 51 0.56 -5.64 15.55
CA ILE A 51 0.06 -5.95 14.21
C ILE A 51 0.16 -4.70 13.34
N VAL A 52 0.68 -4.84 12.12
CA VAL A 52 0.74 -3.78 11.11
C VAL A 52 0.01 -4.21 9.85
N VAL A 53 -0.99 -3.43 9.44
CA VAL A 53 -1.74 -3.67 8.19
C VAL A 53 -1.32 -2.62 7.16
N VAL A 54 -0.71 -3.05 6.05
CA VAL A 54 -0.25 -2.17 4.98
C VAL A 54 -1.11 -2.37 3.73
N MET A 55 -1.78 -1.31 3.30
CA MET A 55 -2.58 -1.27 2.09
C MET A 55 -2.16 -0.06 1.23
N LEU A 56 -1.06 -0.23 0.50
CA LEU A 56 -0.51 0.71 -0.48
C LEU A 56 -0.50 0.03 -1.87
N GLY A 57 -0.23 0.79 -2.93
CA GLY A 57 -0.19 0.26 -4.31
C GLY A 57 -1.10 0.99 -5.29
N THR A 58 -2.25 1.53 -4.87
CA THR A 58 -3.15 2.23 -5.80
C THR A 58 -2.52 3.49 -6.40
N ASN A 59 -1.72 4.22 -5.63
CA ASN A 59 -1.07 5.45 -6.11
C ASN A 59 0.23 5.15 -6.87
N ASP A 60 0.84 4.00 -6.62
CA ASP A 60 1.96 3.48 -7.39
C ASP A 60 1.56 3.23 -8.84
N ALA A 61 0.35 2.71 -9.06
CA ALA A 61 -0.21 2.40 -10.38
C ALA A 61 -0.39 3.61 -11.33
N ARG A 62 -0.16 4.84 -10.86
CA ARG A 62 -0.24 6.02 -11.72
C ARG A 62 0.91 6.02 -12.73
N PRO A 63 0.68 6.33 -14.01
CA PRO A 63 1.73 6.31 -15.04
C PRO A 63 3.06 7.02 -14.71
N PRO A 64 3.11 8.20 -14.04
CA PRO A 64 4.39 8.80 -13.66
C PRO A 64 5.18 7.99 -12.62
N ASN A 65 4.50 7.16 -11.81
CA ASN A 65 5.12 6.34 -10.77
C ASN A 65 5.42 4.92 -11.27
N TRP A 66 4.56 4.37 -12.13
CA TRP A 66 4.64 2.97 -12.58
C TRP A 66 5.36 2.80 -13.92
N HIS A 67 6.61 2.35 -13.87
CA HIS A 67 7.32 1.91 -15.06
C HIS A 67 6.96 0.45 -15.38
N ALA A 68 6.47 0.15 -16.57
CA ALA A 68 5.95 -1.20 -16.90
C ALA A 68 6.97 -2.33 -16.69
N VAL A 69 8.26 -2.08 -16.94
CA VAL A 69 9.32 -3.09 -16.83
C VAL A 69 9.87 -3.20 -15.41
N THR A 70 10.14 -2.07 -14.76
CA THR A 70 10.83 -2.03 -13.45
C THR A 70 9.89 -1.88 -12.27
N GLY A 71 8.65 -1.45 -12.49
CA GLY A 71 7.65 -1.19 -11.46
C GLY A 71 7.39 -2.38 -10.54
N PRO A 72 7.19 -3.61 -11.06
CA PRO A 72 6.98 -4.77 -10.19
C PRO A 72 8.14 -5.03 -9.24
N SER A 73 9.38 -5.00 -9.72
CA SER A 73 10.57 -5.28 -8.90
C SER A 73 10.91 -4.12 -7.97
N GLN A 74 10.68 -2.86 -8.37
CA GLN A 74 10.82 -1.69 -7.51
C GLN A 74 9.80 -1.71 -6.36
N TYR A 75 8.52 -2.03 -6.67
CA TYR A 75 7.48 -2.17 -5.66
C TYR A 75 7.84 -3.27 -4.64
N GLU A 76 8.31 -4.41 -5.12
CA GLU A 76 8.75 -5.52 -4.27
C GLU A 76 9.96 -5.17 -3.40
N ALA A 77 10.96 -4.48 -3.96
CA ALA A 77 12.13 -4.02 -3.21
C ALA A 77 11.73 -3.06 -2.08
N ASP A 78 10.81 -2.12 -2.35
CA ASP A 78 10.33 -1.16 -1.36
C ASP A 78 9.42 -1.81 -0.31
N CYS A 79 8.58 -2.78 -0.70
CA CYS A 79 7.87 -3.65 0.23
C CYS A 79 8.83 -4.34 1.22
N LYS A 80 9.92 -4.93 0.71
CA LYS A 80 10.93 -5.61 1.53
C LYS A 80 11.67 -4.63 2.46
N ALA A 81 12.01 -3.44 1.97
CA ALA A 81 12.59 -2.38 2.79
C ALA A 81 11.64 -1.96 3.91
N MET A 82 10.32 -1.91 3.65
CA MET A 82 9.33 -1.49 4.64
C MET A 82 9.22 -2.52 5.76
N VAL A 83 9.19 -3.81 5.42
CA VAL A 83 9.23 -4.91 6.41
C VAL A 83 10.50 -4.83 7.24
N GLY A 84 11.66 -4.61 6.62
CA GLY A 84 12.93 -4.45 7.34
C GLY A 84 12.90 -3.30 8.35
N ALA A 85 12.39 -2.13 7.93
CA ALA A 85 12.28 -0.95 8.79
C ALA A 85 11.29 -1.15 9.96
N LEU A 86 10.15 -1.78 9.71
CA LEU A 86 9.14 -2.04 10.76
C LEU A 86 9.62 -3.09 11.78
N SER A 87 10.28 -4.15 11.31
CA SER A 87 10.83 -5.22 12.16
C SER A 87 12.10 -4.82 12.93
N GLY A 88 12.82 -3.78 12.50
CA GLY A 88 14.03 -3.29 13.16
C GLY A 88 13.78 -2.46 14.42
N SER A 89 12.53 -2.14 14.75
CA SER A 89 12.15 -1.21 15.84
C SER A 89 12.20 -1.81 17.26
N GLY A 90 12.79 -3.00 17.44
CA GLY A 90 12.90 -3.69 18.74
C GLY A 90 11.65 -4.49 19.15
N LYS A 91 10.64 -4.57 18.27
CA LYS A 91 9.59 -5.58 18.25
C LYS A 91 9.49 -6.13 16.83
N SER A 92 9.08 -7.39 16.67
CA SER A 92 8.76 -8.00 15.38
C SER A 92 7.24 -8.12 15.26
N PRO A 93 6.54 -7.10 14.73
CA PRO A 93 5.09 -7.15 14.59
C PRO A 93 4.66 -8.20 13.55
N ALA A 94 3.45 -8.72 13.68
CA ALA A 94 2.78 -9.42 12.59
C ALA A 94 2.41 -8.40 11.49
N ILE A 95 3.03 -8.51 10.33
CA ILE A 95 2.79 -7.58 9.21
C ILE A 95 1.87 -8.26 8.20
N HIS A 96 0.78 -7.61 7.84
CA HIS A 96 -0.13 -8.05 6.78
C HIS A 96 -0.10 -7.05 5.62
N PHE A 97 0.21 -7.54 4.42
CA PHE A 97 0.01 -6.78 3.20
C PHE A 97 -1.37 -7.08 2.63
N VAL A 98 -2.14 -6.03 2.38
CA VAL A 98 -3.53 -6.12 1.90
C VAL A 98 -3.59 -5.59 0.48
N VAL A 99 -4.19 -6.38 -0.42
CA VAL A 99 -4.48 -5.99 -1.79
C VAL A 99 -5.47 -4.81 -1.75
N PRO A 100 -5.16 -3.66 -2.39
CA PRO A 100 -6.11 -2.56 -2.45
C PRO A 100 -7.41 -2.96 -3.16
N PRO A 101 -8.55 -2.30 -2.83
CA PRO A 101 -9.80 -2.52 -3.56
C PRO A 101 -9.63 -2.27 -5.07
N PRO A 102 -10.42 -2.97 -5.92
CA PRO A 102 -10.35 -2.80 -7.36
C PRO A 102 -10.66 -1.35 -7.78
N PHE A 103 -9.94 -0.90 -8.80
CA PHE A 103 -10.16 0.37 -9.47
C PHE A 103 -11.24 0.22 -10.55
N TYR A 104 -12.33 0.97 -10.40
CA TYR A 104 -13.48 0.94 -11.31
C TYR A 104 -13.50 2.06 -12.36
N GLY A 105 -12.46 2.92 -12.39
CA GLY A 105 -12.29 4.12 -13.25
C GLY A 105 -13.43 4.45 -14.24
N HIS A 106 -14.08 5.61 -14.07
CA HIS A 106 -15.01 6.12 -15.08
C HIS A 106 -14.24 6.87 -16.17
N SER A 107 -14.42 6.43 -17.42
CA SER A 107 -14.01 7.19 -18.60
C SER A 107 -15.26 7.80 -19.21
N ARG A 108 -15.34 9.14 -19.30
CA ARG A 108 -16.30 9.75 -20.22
C ARG A 108 -15.81 9.46 -21.64
N PRO A 109 -16.68 9.07 -22.60
CA PRO A 109 -16.27 8.66 -23.95
C PRO A 109 -15.41 9.68 -24.72
N GLN A 110 -15.43 10.96 -24.31
CA GLN A 110 -14.81 12.07 -25.03
C GLN A 110 -13.38 12.41 -24.54
N ASP A 111 -12.89 11.79 -23.45
CA ASP A 111 -11.58 12.13 -22.87
C ASP A 111 -10.58 10.98 -23.00
N HIS A 112 -9.99 10.87 -24.19
CA HIS A 112 -9.05 9.81 -24.54
C HIS A 112 -7.79 9.79 -23.64
N ARG A 113 -7.37 10.94 -23.09
CA ARG A 113 -6.21 11.01 -22.18
C ARG A 113 -6.54 10.39 -20.83
N ILE A 114 -7.72 10.66 -20.30
CA ILE A 114 -8.20 10.04 -19.05
C ILE A 114 -8.41 8.54 -19.24
N ALA A 115 -8.89 8.09 -20.40
CA ALA A 115 -9.09 6.68 -20.69
C ALA A 115 -7.79 5.86 -20.64
N ALA A 116 -6.70 6.36 -21.24
CA ALA A 116 -5.41 5.67 -21.23
C ALA A 116 -4.80 5.58 -19.81
N VAL A 117 -4.89 6.67 -19.04
CA VAL A 117 -4.44 6.69 -17.63
C VAL A 117 -5.25 5.70 -16.80
N ASN A 118 -6.58 5.70 -16.94
CA ASN A 118 -7.46 4.77 -16.22
C ASN A 118 -7.15 3.31 -16.58
N TYR A 119 -6.85 3.01 -17.84
CA TYR A 119 -6.47 1.67 -18.26
C TYR A 119 -5.16 1.21 -17.60
N ALA A 120 -4.14 2.08 -17.60
CA ALA A 120 -2.86 1.79 -16.97
C ALA A 120 -2.98 1.59 -15.45
N VAL A 121 -3.78 2.42 -14.77
CA VAL A 121 -4.06 2.24 -13.34
C VAL A 121 -4.82 0.93 -13.11
N LYS A 122 -5.83 0.65 -13.94
CA LYS A 122 -6.65 -0.55 -13.84
C LYS A 122 -5.84 -1.83 -14.02
N SER A 123 -4.94 -1.90 -15.00
CA SER A 123 -4.12 -3.10 -15.23
C SER A 123 -3.21 -3.38 -14.02
N VAL A 124 -2.61 -2.35 -13.42
CA VAL A 124 -1.79 -2.54 -12.22
C VAL A 124 -2.65 -2.92 -11.01
N VAL A 125 -3.73 -2.17 -10.72
CA VAL A 125 -4.51 -2.36 -9.49
C VAL A 125 -5.37 -3.62 -9.52
N ASN A 126 -5.96 -3.96 -10.67
CA ASN A 126 -6.95 -5.04 -10.75
C ASN A 126 -6.36 -6.36 -11.22
N GLU A 127 -5.21 -6.34 -11.91
CA GLU A 127 -4.62 -7.54 -12.50
C GLU A 127 -3.28 -7.87 -11.83
N LEU A 128 -2.37 -6.88 -11.73
CA LEU A 128 -1.03 -7.13 -11.21
C LEU A 128 -0.96 -7.21 -9.68
N LEU A 129 -1.42 -6.20 -8.95
CA LEU A 129 -1.32 -6.14 -7.49
C LEU A 129 -2.01 -7.34 -6.78
N PRO A 130 -3.17 -7.84 -7.25
CA PRO A 130 -3.80 -9.02 -6.64
C PRO A 130 -2.96 -10.29 -6.74
N ALA A 131 -2.08 -10.41 -7.75
CA ALA A 131 -1.12 -11.50 -7.85
C ALA A 131 0.19 -11.19 -7.12
N LEU A 132 0.66 -9.95 -7.24
CA LEU A 132 1.97 -9.50 -6.75
C LEU A 132 2.02 -9.41 -5.21
N VAL A 133 1.01 -8.80 -4.58
CA VAL A 133 1.01 -8.55 -3.14
C VAL A 133 1.01 -9.85 -2.32
N PRO A 134 0.15 -10.86 -2.59
CA PRO A 134 0.20 -12.13 -1.88
C PRO A 134 1.49 -12.90 -2.12
N ARG A 135 2.07 -12.82 -3.33
CA ARG A 135 3.36 -13.43 -3.64
C ARG A 135 4.47 -12.83 -2.77
N ILE A 136 4.57 -11.49 -2.72
CA ILE A 136 5.55 -10.80 -1.87
C ILE A 136 5.37 -11.17 -0.39
N ALA A 137 4.13 -11.18 0.10
CA ALA A 137 3.85 -11.56 1.48
C ALA A 137 4.31 -12.99 1.79
N LYS A 138 4.08 -13.94 0.87
CA LYS A 138 4.57 -15.32 0.97
C LYS A 138 6.10 -15.39 0.96
N ASP A 139 6.75 -14.70 0.02
CA ASP A 139 8.22 -14.71 -0.15
C ASP A 139 8.94 -14.12 1.07
N LEU A 140 8.28 -13.19 1.78
CA LEU A 140 8.77 -12.57 3.01
C LEU A 140 8.30 -13.28 4.29
N ALA A 141 7.57 -14.41 4.18
CA ALA A 141 7.00 -15.16 5.30
C ALA A 141 6.18 -14.28 6.27
N LEU A 142 5.38 -13.37 5.71
CA LEU A 142 4.48 -12.51 6.46
C LEU A 142 3.24 -13.28 6.97
N ALA A 143 2.58 -12.71 7.97
CA ALA A 143 1.41 -13.29 8.63
C ALA A 143 0.15 -13.28 7.76
#